data_AF-A0A1G5WUD7-F1
#
_entry.id   AF-A0A1G5WUD7-F1
#
_cell.length_a   1.000
_cell.length_b   1.000
_cell.length_c   1.000
_cell.angle_alpha   90.00
_cell.angle_beta   90.00
_cell.angle_gamma   90.00
#
_symmetry.space_group_name_H-M   'P 1'
#
loop_
_entity.id
_entity.type
_entity.pdbx_description
1 polymer ?
#
loop_
_entity_poly.entity_id
_entity_poly.type
_entity_poly.pdbx_seq_one_letter_code
_entity_poly.pdbx_strand_id
1 'polypeptide(L)'
;MTADNLSFSIVIDFIPDIDEGRQDFTQKMKETAALYHGSFSLDQKHRPTIGGLTAEDIPKLLPTLGLSAFGSWPSCILTCTIQAPLPIHSIGMSDGWDVYVGKKTFFAFAQFPGDALQIMVKACTYYLNHEQFQPLEDFIHEMGFDAFRDAVLGNAMDTGNSSPANTMADDSYGNSLPLKEGDFVRPEHNIMQVIEVYPDMAPFLMEYGMSCVGCFVSYDETIWQGAQSHGLDVFEIIGEMNEYIADKYHKKVISEDTPIEDILTLYPQLLAVLQSFALDMPSDMKTTIGEMCSKAGVNADDVIAKCDDRLRGAAEM
;
A
#
# COMPACT_ATOMS: atom_id res chain seq x y z
N MET A 1 -19.34 -0.87 -26.36
CA MET A 1 -17.88 -1.04 -26.19
C MET A 1 -17.71 -2.29 -25.36
N THR A 2 -16.85 -3.24 -25.73
CA THR A 2 -16.60 -4.43 -24.89
C THR A 2 -15.37 -4.18 -24.02
N ALA A 3 -15.28 -4.82 -22.85
CA ALA A 3 -14.13 -4.69 -21.94
C ALA A 3 -12.79 -4.95 -22.64
N ASP A 4 -12.77 -5.87 -23.61
CA ASP A 4 -11.59 -6.27 -24.37
C ASP A 4 -11.10 -5.21 -25.38
N ASN A 5 -11.88 -4.14 -25.63
CA ASN A 5 -11.60 -3.12 -26.65
C ASN A 5 -11.51 -1.71 -26.07
N LEU A 6 -11.16 -1.58 -24.78
CA LEU A 6 -10.94 -0.27 -24.17
C LEU A 6 -9.71 0.41 -24.77
N SER A 7 -9.89 1.63 -25.26
CA SER A 7 -8.80 2.47 -25.76
C SER A 7 -8.52 3.59 -24.78
N PHE A 8 -7.25 3.71 -24.40
CA PHE A 8 -6.76 4.68 -23.43
C PHE A 8 -6.01 5.82 -24.13
N SER A 9 -5.91 6.94 -23.42
CA SER A 9 -5.04 8.05 -23.81
C SER A 9 -4.19 8.53 -22.64
N ILE A 10 -2.99 9.00 -22.93
CA ILE A 10 -2.10 9.66 -21.98
C ILE A 10 -2.09 11.16 -22.28
N VAL A 11 -2.36 11.98 -21.27
CA VAL A 11 -2.33 13.45 -21.35
C VAL A 11 -1.28 13.98 -20.39
N ILE A 12 -0.47 14.93 -20.84
CA ILE A 12 0.61 15.52 -20.05
C ILE A 12 0.28 16.96 -19.71
N ASP A 13 0.32 17.28 -18.42
CA ASP A 13 0.26 18.66 -17.95
C ASP A 13 1.70 19.11 -17.64
N PHE A 14 2.14 20.17 -18.32
CA PHE A 14 3.44 20.80 -18.02
C PHE A 14 3.33 21.76 -16.85
N ILE A 15 4.42 21.94 -16.10
CA ILE A 15 4.54 22.95 -15.05
C ILE A 15 4.46 24.33 -15.71
N PRO A 16 3.45 25.20 -15.40
CA PRO A 16 3.17 26.43 -16.16
C PRO A 16 4.37 27.35 -16.41
N ASP A 17 5.27 27.48 -15.42
CA ASP A 17 6.39 28.43 -15.44
C ASP A 17 7.71 27.86 -15.98
N ILE A 18 7.73 26.59 -16.43
CA ILE A 18 8.93 25.92 -16.95
C ILE A 18 8.72 25.56 -18.41
N ASP A 19 9.35 26.31 -19.31
CA ASP A 19 9.35 26.03 -20.76
C ASP A 19 10.49 25.09 -21.20
N GLU A 20 11.58 25.05 -20.44
CA GLU A 20 12.75 24.23 -20.74
C GLU A 20 12.36 22.74 -20.79
N GLY A 21 12.82 22.02 -21.81
CA GLY A 21 12.53 20.59 -22.01
C GLY A 21 11.15 20.25 -22.57
N ARG A 22 10.18 21.18 -22.66
CA ARG A 22 8.84 20.90 -23.21
C ARG A 22 8.87 20.47 -24.67
N GLN A 23 9.70 21.14 -25.49
CA GLN A 23 9.80 20.83 -26.93
C GLN A 23 10.41 19.44 -27.16
N ASP A 24 11.50 19.14 -26.45
CA ASP A 24 12.16 17.83 -26.52
C ASP A 24 11.24 16.71 -26.04
N PHE A 25 10.53 16.94 -24.93
CA PHE A 25 9.56 15.98 -24.42
C PHE A 25 8.37 15.78 -25.38
N THR A 26 7.87 16.86 -25.98
CA THR A 26 6.80 16.80 -26.99
C THR A 26 7.24 16.00 -28.22
N GLN A 27 8.49 16.19 -28.66
CA GLN A 27 9.07 15.42 -29.76
C GLN A 27 9.19 13.93 -29.39
N LYS A 28 9.66 13.64 -28.17
CA LYS A 28 9.72 12.28 -27.62
C LYS A 28 8.33 11.62 -27.55
N MET A 29 7.29 12.37 -27.20
CA MET A 29 5.91 11.88 -27.22
C MET A 29 5.44 11.51 -28.63
N LYS A 30 5.79 12.30 -29.66
CA LYS A 30 5.44 11.96 -31.06
C LYS A 30 6.12 10.67 -31.53
N GLU A 31 7.40 10.52 -31.21
CA GLU A 31 8.16 9.31 -31.54
C GLU A 31 7.61 8.09 -30.80
N THR A 32 7.29 8.26 -29.52
CA THR A 32 6.70 7.21 -28.69
C THR A 32 5.30 6.83 -29.19
N ALA A 33 4.47 7.79 -29.58
CA ALA A 33 3.16 7.51 -30.16
C ALA A 33 3.28 6.63 -31.42
N ALA A 34 4.24 6.92 -32.30
CA ALA A 34 4.48 6.10 -33.48
C ALA A 34 4.96 4.68 -33.14
N LEU A 35 5.78 4.52 -32.10
CA LEU A 35 6.31 3.22 -31.66
C LEU A 35 5.20 2.28 -31.15
N TYR A 36 4.19 2.83 -30.46
CA TYR A 36 3.08 2.06 -29.89
C TYR A 36 1.80 2.14 -30.74
N HIS A 37 1.92 2.50 -32.03
CA HIS A 37 0.79 2.64 -32.96
C HIS A 37 -0.34 3.58 -32.48
N GLY A 38 -0.01 4.50 -31.59
CA GLY A 38 -0.90 5.55 -31.10
C GLY A 38 -0.90 6.80 -31.98
N SER A 39 -1.72 7.78 -31.59
CA SER A 39 -1.85 9.07 -32.28
C SER A 39 -1.49 10.22 -31.34
N PHE A 40 -0.56 11.07 -31.78
CA PHE A 40 -0.22 12.29 -31.05
C PHE A 40 -1.15 13.44 -31.46
N SER A 41 -1.69 14.16 -30.47
CA SER A 41 -2.49 15.36 -30.69
C SER A 41 -2.35 16.33 -29.51
N LEU A 42 -2.90 17.54 -29.66
CA LEU A 42 -3.09 18.48 -28.56
C LEU A 42 -4.57 18.51 -28.20
N ASP A 43 -4.88 18.44 -26.90
CA ASP A 43 -6.27 18.55 -26.43
C ASP A 43 -6.79 20.01 -26.52
N GLN A 44 -8.03 20.23 -26.10
CA GLN A 44 -8.66 21.56 -26.11
C GLN A 44 -7.92 22.60 -25.25
N LYS A 45 -7.12 22.16 -24.28
CA LYS A 45 -6.29 22.99 -23.40
C LYS A 45 -4.84 23.07 -23.87
N HIS A 46 -4.55 22.64 -25.09
CA HIS A 46 -3.20 22.59 -25.69
C HIS A 46 -2.24 21.64 -24.97
N ARG A 47 -2.76 20.61 -24.30
CA ARG A 47 -1.95 19.61 -23.60
C ARG A 47 -1.54 18.48 -24.55
N PRO A 48 -0.27 18.07 -24.56
CA PRO A 48 0.18 16.92 -25.35
C PRO A 48 -0.55 15.65 -24.95
N THR A 49 -1.09 14.95 -25.95
CA THR A 49 -1.89 13.74 -25.76
C THR A 49 -1.44 12.63 -26.71
N ILE A 50 -1.29 11.41 -26.20
CA ILE A 50 -1.16 10.19 -27.01
C ILE A 50 -2.45 9.39 -26.83
N GLY A 51 -3.24 9.25 -27.90
CA GLY A 51 -4.49 8.46 -27.88
C GLY A 51 -4.37 7.17 -28.71
N GLY A 52 -5.32 6.26 -28.51
CA GLY A 52 -5.37 4.99 -29.27
C GLY A 52 -4.55 3.87 -28.64
N LEU A 53 -4.24 3.95 -27.34
CA LEU A 53 -3.39 2.99 -26.64
C LEU A 53 -4.22 1.84 -26.07
N THR A 54 -3.66 0.64 -26.04
CA THR A 54 -4.25 -0.49 -25.31
C THR A 54 -3.80 -0.48 -23.84
N ALA A 55 -4.48 -1.23 -22.97
CA ALA A 55 -4.05 -1.39 -21.58
C ALA A 55 -2.64 -2.00 -21.47
N GLU A 56 -2.23 -2.82 -22.43
CA GLU A 56 -0.89 -3.44 -22.43
C GLU A 56 0.22 -2.47 -22.86
N ASP A 57 -0.12 -1.40 -23.58
CA ASP A 57 0.86 -0.43 -24.06
C ASP A 57 1.28 0.53 -22.95
N ILE A 58 0.34 0.94 -22.08
CA ILE A 58 0.56 1.98 -21.06
C ILE A 58 1.77 1.67 -20.15
N PRO A 59 1.90 0.48 -19.52
CA PRO A 59 3.02 0.21 -18.61
C PRO A 59 4.38 0.16 -19.32
N LYS A 60 4.41 -0.12 -20.63
CA LYS A 60 5.62 -0.16 -21.46
C LYS A 60 5.98 1.24 -21.98
N LEU A 61 4.97 2.04 -22.28
CA LEU A 61 5.11 3.37 -22.85
C LEU A 61 5.61 4.39 -21.81
N LEU A 62 5.10 4.36 -20.58
CA LEU A 62 5.46 5.32 -19.53
C LEU A 62 6.98 5.35 -19.23
N PRO A 63 7.68 4.21 -19.02
CA PRO A 63 9.14 4.20 -18.89
C PRO A 63 9.86 4.76 -20.12
N THR A 64 9.35 4.51 -21.32
CA THR A 64 9.93 5.05 -22.57
C THR A 64 9.90 6.58 -22.56
N LEU A 65 8.84 7.19 -22.02
CA LEU A 65 8.77 8.65 -21.81
C LEU A 65 9.65 9.16 -20.68
N GLY A 66 10.13 8.29 -19.78
CA GLY A 66 10.83 8.68 -18.55
C GLY A 66 9.88 8.94 -17.38
N LEU A 67 8.66 8.40 -17.45
CA LEU A 67 7.62 8.49 -16.43
C LEU A 67 7.54 7.16 -15.66
N SER A 68 8.65 6.75 -15.07
CA SER A 68 8.71 5.52 -14.28
C SER A 68 8.20 5.74 -12.86
N ALA A 69 7.66 4.68 -12.26
CA ALA A 69 7.46 4.64 -10.82
C ALA A 69 8.83 4.80 -10.11
N PHE A 70 8.87 5.62 -9.05
CA PHE A 70 10.07 5.92 -8.25
C PHE A 70 11.25 6.57 -9.01
N GLY A 71 11.03 7.04 -10.25
CA GLY A 71 12.04 7.77 -11.01
C GLY A 71 11.86 9.28 -10.91
N SER A 72 12.93 10.04 -11.17
CA SER A 72 12.80 11.48 -11.39
C SER A 72 12.15 11.73 -12.74
N TRP A 73 10.91 12.21 -12.73
CA TRP A 73 10.23 12.63 -13.94
C TRP A 73 10.94 13.84 -14.57
N PRO A 74 10.80 14.05 -15.89
CA PRO A 74 11.27 15.26 -16.53
C PRO A 74 10.77 16.51 -15.80
N SER A 75 11.68 17.44 -15.50
CA SER A 75 11.41 18.62 -14.67
C SER A 75 10.35 19.57 -15.20
N CYS A 76 9.95 19.43 -16.48
CA CYS A 76 8.90 20.23 -17.10
C CYS A 76 7.49 19.66 -16.87
N ILE A 77 7.35 18.46 -16.31
CA ILE A 77 6.08 17.73 -16.19
C ILE A 77 5.52 17.90 -14.78
N LEU A 78 4.24 18.29 -14.71
CA LEU A 78 3.49 18.41 -13.47
C LEU A 78 2.76 17.11 -13.17
N THR A 79 1.94 16.64 -14.11
CA THR A 79 1.16 15.39 -13.96
C THR A 79 1.04 14.65 -15.28
N CYS A 80 0.86 13.33 -15.19
CA CYS A 80 0.54 12.46 -16.31
C CYS A 80 -0.84 11.86 -16.07
N THR A 81 -1.81 12.13 -16.94
CA THR A 81 -3.16 11.58 -16.82
C THR A 81 -3.33 10.40 -17.77
N ILE A 82 -3.67 9.22 -17.25
CA ILE A 82 -4.23 8.11 -18.05
C ILE A 82 -5.74 8.30 -18.10
N GLN A 83 -6.31 8.35 -19.29
CA GLN A 83 -7.74 8.55 -19.48
C GLN A 83 -8.36 7.34 -20.18
N ALA A 84 -9.46 6.83 -19.60
CA ALA A 84 -10.26 5.76 -20.16
C ALA A 84 -11.29 6.34 -21.16
N PRO A 85 -11.97 5.50 -21.96
CA PRO A 85 -13.04 5.96 -22.86
C PRO A 85 -14.34 6.29 -22.12
N LEU A 86 -14.47 5.83 -20.87
CA LEU A 86 -15.51 6.19 -19.92
C LEU A 86 -15.03 7.36 -19.03
N PRO A 87 -15.89 8.03 -18.24
CA PRO A 87 -15.46 9.13 -17.38
C PRO A 87 -14.71 8.58 -16.15
N ILE A 88 -13.59 7.92 -16.40
CA ILE A 88 -12.66 7.32 -15.47
C ILE A 88 -11.27 7.73 -15.93
N HIS A 89 -10.48 8.30 -15.04
CA HIS A 89 -9.11 8.71 -15.35
C HIS A 89 -8.24 8.53 -14.12
N SER A 90 -6.94 8.38 -14.34
CA SER A 90 -5.94 8.36 -13.29
C SER A 90 -4.94 9.48 -13.50
N ILE A 91 -4.59 10.18 -12.44
CA ILE A 91 -3.61 11.27 -12.43
C ILE A 91 -2.37 10.78 -11.69
N GLY A 92 -1.28 10.62 -12.42
CA GLY A 92 0.03 10.27 -11.93
C GLY A 92 0.88 11.48 -11.58
N MET A 93 1.52 11.40 -10.42
CA MET A 93 2.55 12.27 -9.89
C MET A 93 3.83 11.47 -9.64
N SER A 94 4.90 12.11 -9.17
CA SER A 94 6.17 11.41 -8.86
C SER A 94 6.05 10.37 -7.75
N ASP A 95 5.03 10.49 -6.90
CA ASP A 95 4.79 9.70 -5.69
C ASP A 95 3.63 8.71 -5.80
N GLY A 96 2.85 8.71 -6.90
CA GLY A 96 1.79 7.73 -7.12
C GLY A 96 0.72 8.15 -8.11
N TRP A 97 -0.37 7.39 -8.18
CA TRP A 97 -1.46 7.53 -9.13
C TRP A 97 -2.81 7.54 -8.43
N ASP A 98 -3.50 8.67 -8.47
CA ASP A 98 -4.89 8.77 -8.05
C ASP A 98 -5.82 8.30 -9.16
N VAL A 99 -6.89 7.60 -8.85
CA VAL A 99 -7.94 7.19 -9.78
C VAL A 99 -9.22 7.95 -9.44
N TYR A 100 -9.87 8.50 -10.45
CA TYR A 100 -11.09 9.28 -10.34
C TYR A 100 -12.18 8.75 -11.27
N VAL A 101 -13.43 8.82 -10.81
CA VAL A 101 -14.63 8.49 -11.60
C VAL A 101 -15.58 9.69 -11.68
N GLY A 102 -16.34 9.80 -12.78
CA GLY A 102 -17.33 10.85 -13.02
C GLY A 102 -16.75 12.27 -12.94
N LYS A 103 -17.44 13.16 -12.22
CA LYS A 103 -17.07 14.57 -11.99
C LYS A 103 -15.90 14.74 -10.98
N LYS A 104 -14.86 13.91 -11.09
CA LYS A 104 -13.66 13.91 -10.23
C LYS A 104 -13.90 13.38 -8.82
N THR A 105 -14.75 12.37 -8.67
CA THR A 105 -14.86 11.67 -7.39
C THR A 105 -13.64 10.78 -7.22
N PHE A 106 -12.87 10.98 -6.15
CA PHE A 106 -11.72 10.14 -5.82
C PHE A 106 -12.17 8.70 -5.59
N PHE A 107 -11.55 7.76 -6.28
CA PHE A 107 -11.95 6.36 -6.34
C PHE A 107 -10.94 5.43 -5.67
N ALA A 108 -9.66 5.58 -5.98
CA ALA A 108 -8.59 4.76 -5.40
C ALA A 108 -7.23 5.44 -5.60
N PHE A 109 -6.21 4.96 -4.87
CA PHE A 109 -4.81 5.32 -5.08
C PHE A 109 -4.02 4.06 -5.45
N ALA A 110 -3.01 4.21 -6.29
CA ALA A 110 -2.08 3.15 -6.67
C ALA A 110 -0.65 3.71 -6.78
N GLN A 111 0.33 2.99 -6.23
CA GLN A 111 1.73 3.41 -6.30
C GLN A 111 2.30 3.27 -7.73
N PHE A 112 1.86 2.25 -8.46
CA PHE A 112 2.32 1.95 -9.81
C PHE A 112 1.26 2.25 -10.87
N PRO A 113 1.67 2.71 -12.07
CA PRO A 113 0.73 2.97 -13.17
C PRO A 113 0.00 1.71 -13.64
N GLY A 114 0.63 0.54 -13.51
CA GLY A 114 0.01 -0.73 -13.85
C GLY A 114 -1.20 -1.03 -12.98
N ASP A 115 -1.10 -0.80 -11.68
CA ASP A 115 -2.19 -1.06 -10.73
C ASP A 115 -3.32 -0.03 -10.90
N ALA A 116 -2.97 1.25 -11.08
CA ALA A 116 -3.93 2.29 -11.41
C ALA A 116 -4.75 1.92 -12.66
N LEU A 117 -4.07 1.44 -13.70
CA LEU A 117 -4.69 1.00 -14.94
C LEU A 117 -5.57 -0.24 -14.73
N GLN A 118 -5.15 -1.21 -13.92
CA GLN A 118 -5.97 -2.37 -13.58
C GLN A 118 -7.27 -1.97 -12.88
N ILE A 119 -7.21 -1.03 -11.92
CA ILE A 119 -8.40 -0.49 -11.26
C ILE A 119 -9.32 0.18 -12.29
N MET A 120 -8.77 1.00 -13.19
CA MET A 120 -9.54 1.64 -14.26
C MET A 120 -10.21 0.63 -15.19
N VAL A 121 -9.50 -0.42 -15.60
CA VAL A 121 -10.02 -1.50 -16.46
C VAL A 121 -11.15 -2.26 -15.75
N LYS A 122 -10.96 -2.62 -14.47
CA LYS A 122 -12.00 -3.26 -13.65
C LYS A 122 -13.24 -2.39 -13.55
N ALA A 123 -13.08 -1.09 -13.26
CA ALA A 123 -14.19 -0.15 -13.16
C ALA A 123 -14.97 -0.01 -14.48
N CYS A 124 -14.24 0.13 -15.60
CA CYS A 124 -14.85 0.18 -16.93
C CYS A 124 -15.61 -1.12 -17.26
N THR A 125 -14.98 -2.26 -16.99
CA THR A 125 -15.54 -3.59 -17.26
C THR A 125 -16.79 -3.84 -16.42
N TYR A 126 -16.75 -3.49 -15.13
CA TYR A 126 -17.88 -3.64 -14.23
C TYR A 126 -19.08 -2.83 -14.74
N TYR A 127 -18.88 -1.55 -15.05
CA TYR A 127 -19.93 -0.71 -15.60
C TYR A 127 -20.49 -1.25 -16.93
N LEU A 128 -19.63 -1.58 -17.90
CA LEU A 128 -20.08 -2.08 -19.22
C LEU A 128 -20.85 -3.41 -19.13
N ASN A 129 -20.58 -4.24 -18.11
CA ASN A 129 -21.26 -5.51 -17.92
C ASN A 129 -22.61 -5.38 -17.18
N HIS A 130 -22.83 -4.28 -16.46
CA HIS A 130 -24.01 -4.10 -15.60
C HIS A 130 -24.91 -2.91 -16.02
N GLU A 131 -24.45 -2.05 -16.94
CA GLU A 131 -25.24 -0.91 -17.42
C GLU A 131 -26.54 -1.34 -18.10
N GLN A 132 -27.63 -0.60 -17.83
CA GLN A 132 -28.91 -0.74 -18.52
C GLN A 132 -29.20 0.53 -19.32
N PHE A 133 -28.20 0.97 -20.10
CA PHE A 133 -28.24 2.17 -20.96
C PHE A 133 -28.27 3.51 -20.22
N GLN A 134 -27.91 3.55 -18.92
CA GLN A 134 -27.65 4.80 -18.20
C GLN A 134 -26.17 5.21 -18.27
N PRO A 135 -25.82 6.51 -18.16
CA PRO A 135 -24.44 6.97 -17.99
C PRO A 135 -23.78 6.46 -16.71
N LEU A 136 -22.44 6.38 -16.69
CA LEU A 136 -21.66 5.94 -15.50
C LEU A 136 -22.03 6.70 -14.22
N GLU A 137 -22.28 8.01 -14.30
CA GLU A 137 -22.65 8.79 -13.12
C GLU A 137 -23.98 8.35 -12.52
N ASP A 138 -24.99 8.14 -13.37
CA ASP A 138 -26.32 7.70 -12.94
C ASP A 138 -26.26 6.27 -12.42
N PHE A 139 -25.47 5.40 -13.07
CA PHE A 139 -25.22 4.04 -12.61
C PHE A 139 -24.62 4.00 -11.20
N ILE A 140 -23.56 4.79 -10.96
CA ILE A 140 -22.91 4.87 -9.63
C ILE A 140 -23.88 5.46 -8.60
N HIS A 141 -24.67 6.46 -8.97
CA HIS A 141 -25.64 7.06 -8.07
C HIS A 141 -26.76 6.08 -7.66
N GLU A 142 -27.25 5.28 -8.60
CA GLU A 142 -28.29 4.25 -8.35
C GLU A 142 -27.76 3.07 -7.54
N MET A 143 -26.55 2.60 -7.87
CA MET A 143 -25.89 1.49 -7.16
C MET A 143 -25.43 1.90 -5.75
N GLY A 144 -25.08 3.18 -5.57
CA GLY A 144 -24.34 3.68 -4.42
C GLY A 144 -22.84 3.62 -4.68
N PHE A 145 -22.15 4.72 -4.36
CA PHE A 145 -20.72 4.87 -4.64
C PHE A 145 -19.86 3.80 -3.95
N ASP A 146 -20.12 3.54 -2.67
CA ASP A 146 -19.36 2.56 -1.89
C ASP A 146 -19.57 1.14 -2.45
N ALA A 147 -20.82 0.77 -2.77
CA ALA A 147 -21.12 -0.53 -3.37
C ALA A 147 -20.45 -0.72 -4.75
N PHE A 148 -20.45 0.32 -5.59
CA PHE A 148 -19.74 0.29 -6.87
C PHE A 148 -18.23 0.14 -6.67
N ARG A 149 -17.67 0.91 -5.73
CA ARG A 149 -16.26 0.87 -5.37
C ARG A 149 -15.86 -0.52 -4.87
N ASP A 150 -16.61 -1.10 -3.96
CA ASP A 150 -16.38 -2.43 -3.41
C ASP A 150 -16.47 -3.52 -4.48
N ALA A 151 -17.47 -3.46 -5.36
CA ALA A 151 -17.62 -4.44 -6.43
C ALA A 151 -16.48 -4.40 -7.46
N VAL A 152 -15.93 -3.23 -7.72
CA VAL A 152 -14.79 -3.04 -8.65
C VAL A 152 -13.48 -3.49 -8.02
N LEU A 153 -13.30 -3.24 -6.72
CA LEU A 153 -12.06 -3.48 -6.03
C LEU A 153 -11.97 -4.90 -5.43
N GLY A 154 -13.11 -5.55 -5.22
CA GLY A 154 -13.21 -6.94 -4.77
C GLY A 154 -13.78 -7.12 -3.34
N ASN A 155 -14.38 -6.09 -2.74
CA ASN A 155 -14.80 -6.08 -1.33
C ASN A 155 -16.29 -6.44 -1.10
N ALA A 156 -17.03 -6.86 -2.13
CA ALA A 156 -18.47 -7.12 -1.98
C ALA A 156 -18.73 -8.36 -1.11
N MET A 157 -19.24 -8.16 0.12
CA MET A 157 -19.72 -9.24 0.98
C MET A 157 -20.88 -10.00 0.31
N ASP A 158 -20.74 -11.32 0.22
CA ASP A 158 -21.81 -12.24 -0.19
C ASP A 158 -22.91 -12.24 0.88
N THR A 159 -23.98 -11.48 0.66
CA THR A 159 -25.14 -11.41 1.56
C THR A 159 -26.08 -12.58 1.28
N GLY A 160 -25.66 -13.76 1.73
CA GLY A 160 -26.32 -15.05 1.47
C GLY A 160 -26.54 -15.92 2.71
N ASN A 161 -27.30 -15.43 3.70
CA ASN A 161 -28.15 -16.23 4.59
C ASN A 161 -27.49 -17.26 5.56
N SER A 162 -27.27 -16.87 6.83
CA SER A 162 -27.67 -17.71 7.98
C SER A 162 -27.73 -16.97 9.34
N SER A 163 -28.78 -17.31 10.07
CA SER A 163 -29.28 -16.87 11.38
C SER A 163 -28.31 -16.86 12.58
N PRO A 164 -28.71 -16.27 13.73
CA PRO A 164 -27.81 -15.77 14.76
C PRO A 164 -27.50 -16.82 15.83
N ALA A 165 -26.23 -16.87 16.25
CA ALA A 165 -25.79 -16.92 17.66
C ALA A 165 -24.35 -17.43 17.74
N ASN A 166 -23.49 -16.56 18.29
CA ASN A 166 -22.25 -16.84 19.02
C ASN A 166 -21.14 -17.69 18.35
N THR A 167 -19.94 -17.12 18.50
CA THR A 167 -18.59 -17.67 18.37
C THR A 167 -17.93 -17.63 16.99
N MET A 168 -16.68 -17.15 17.04
CA MET A 168 -15.53 -17.43 16.19
C MET A 168 -15.14 -16.38 15.16
N ALA A 169 -13.88 -15.97 15.30
CA ALA A 169 -12.92 -15.55 14.29
C ALA A 169 -13.51 -15.43 12.89
N ASP A 170 -13.74 -14.18 12.49
CA ASP A 170 -14.19 -13.84 11.16
C ASP A 170 -12.98 -13.90 10.22
N ASP A 171 -13.00 -14.86 9.30
CA ASP A 171 -12.04 -15.07 8.21
C ASP A 171 -12.18 -13.94 7.13
N SER A 172 -12.39 -12.69 7.57
CA SER A 172 -12.66 -11.53 6.71
C SER A 172 -11.40 -10.97 6.03
N TYR A 173 -10.20 -11.45 6.38
CA TYR A 173 -8.91 -10.92 5.92
C TYR A 173 -8.08 -11.95 5.13
N GLY A 174 -8.74 -12.91 4.48
CA GLY A 174 -8.06 -14.04 3.84
C GLY A 174 -7.30 -14.90 4.86
N ASN A 175 -6.28 -15.64 4.40
CA ASN A 175 -5.47 -16.57 5.21
C ASN A 175 -4.47 -15.83 6.12
N SER A 176 -4.94 -14.85 6.90
CA SER A 176 -4.16 -13.99 7.80
C SER A 176 -4.06 -14.57 9.21
N LEU A 177 -3.01 -14.18 9.93
CA LEU A 177 -2.78 -14.62 11.30
C LEU A 177 -3.88 -14.04 12.22
N PRO A 178 -4.54 -14.83 13.09
CA PRO A 178 -5.54 -14.28 14.00
C PRO A 178 -4.90 -13.38 15.08
N LEU A 179 -5.48 -12.19 15.28
CA LEU A 179 -5.05 -11.20 16.28
C LEU A 179 -6.18 -10.89 17.27
N LYS A 180 -5.84 -10.74 18.56
CA LYS A 180 -6.78 -10.33 19.61
C LYS A 180 -6.23 -9.17 20.43
N GLU A 181 -7.10 -8.48 21.16
CA GLU A 181 -6.69 -7.44 22.09
C GLU A 181 -5.68 -7.98 23.12
N GLY A 182 -4.58 -7.26 23.29
CA GLY A 182 -3.48 -7.65 24.14
C GLY A 182 -2.43 -8.55 23.48
N ASP A 183 -2.64 -9.03 22.25
CA ASP A 183 -1.61 -9.75 21.47
C ASP A 183 -0.63 -8.76 20.85
N PHE A 184 0.64 -9.17 20.72
CA PHE A 184 1.60 -8.39 19.95
C PHE A 184 1.40 -8.59 18.45
N VAL A 185 1.55 -7.51 17.71
CA VAL A 185 1.46 -7.47 16.26
C VAL A 185 2.73 -8.08 15.66
N ARG A 186 2.57 -8.64 14.46
CA ARG A 186 3.59 -9.39 13.71
C ARG A 186 3.53 -8.95 12.25
N PRO A 187 4.63 -9.07 11.49
CA PRO A 187 4.68 -8.66 10.08
C PRO A 187 3.59 -9.31 9.20
N GLU A 188 3.15 -10.51 9.53
CA GLU A 188 2.15 -11.29 8.79
C GLU A 188 0.70 -10.92 9.12
N HIS A 189 0.48 -10.10 10.16
CA HIS A 189 -0.87 -9.62 10.45
C HIS A 189 -1.35 -8.67 9.36
N ASN A 190 -2.64 -8.78 9.06
CA ASN A 190 -3.31 -7.89 8.13
C ASN A 190 -3.41 -6.47 8.74
N ILE A 191 -3.17 -5.45 7.93
CA ILE A 191 -3.16 -4.06 8.39
C ILE A 191 -4.53 -3.66 8.95
N MET A 192 -5.62 -4.01 8.26
CA MET A 192 -6.96 -3.65 8.71
C MET A 192 -7.37 -4.41 9.97
N GLN A 193 -7.08 -5.72 10.06
CA GLN A 193 -7.28 -6.48 11.29
C GLN A 193 -6.58 -5.83 12.49
N VAL A 194 -5.37 -5.33 12.29
CA VAL A 194 -4.60 -4.64 13.33
C VAL A 194 -5.25 -3.33 13.73
N ILE A 195 -5.79 -2.55 12.79
CA ILE A 195 -6.54 -1.32 13.08
C ILE A 195 -7.84 -1.63 13.81
N GLU A 196 -8.55 -2.71 13.47
CA GLU A 196 -9.79 -3.06 14.16
C GLU A 196 -9.55 -3.44 15.62
N VAL A 197 -8.52 -4.22 15.89
CA VAL A 197 -8.12 -4.59 17.25
C VAL A 197 -7.50 -3.40 17.97
N TYR A 198 -6.71 -2.58 17.27
CA TYR A 198 -5.99 -1.43 17.81
C TYR A 198 -6.24 -0.18 16.95
N PRO A 199 -7.36 0.55 17.15
CA PRO A 199 -7.71 1.72 16.34
C PRO A 199 -6.67 2.83 16.33
N ASP A 200 -5.87 2.93 17.41
CA ASP A 200 -4.78 3.90 17.54
C ASP A 200 -3.61 3.62 16.57
N MET A 201 -3.55 2.43 15.97
CA MET A 201 -2.54 2.07 14.96
C MET A 201 -2.79 2.76 13.62
N ALA A 202 -4.02 3.19 13.34
CA ALA A 202 -4.31 3.91 12.10
C ALA A 202 -3.50 5.21 11.96
N PRO A 203 -3.60 6.19 12.88
CA PRO A 203 -2.80 7.41 12.80
C PRO A 203 -1.29 7.13 12.91
N PHE A 204 -0.88 6.11 13.68
CA PHE A 204 0.52 5.70 13.81
C PHE A 204 1.12 5.27 12.45
N LEU A 205 0.46 4.35 11.74
CA LEU A 205 0.95 3.89 10.44
C LEU A 205 0.91 5.02 9.39
N MET A 206 -0.06 5.94 9.48
CA MET A 206 -0.11 7.12 8.63
C MET A 206 1.11 8.05 8.82
N GLU A 207 1.61 8.23 10.05
CA GLU A 207 2.83 9.01 10.33
C GLU A 207 4.07 8.40 9.67
N TYR A 208 4.12 7.07 9.56
CA TYR A 208 5.14 6.32 8.83
C TYR A 208 5.05 6.44 7.31
N GLY A 209 4.08 7.20 6.78
CA GLY A 209 3.88 7.36 5.34
C GLY A 209 2.97 6.30 4.72
N MET A 210 2.38 5.41 5.53
CA MET A 210 1.33 4.49 5.09
C MET A 210 -0.02 5.22 5.14
N SER A 211 -0.16 6.31 4.37
CA SER A 211 -1.40 7.12 4.33
C SER A 211 -2.61 6.38 3.76
N CYS A 212 -2.40 5.22 3.13
CA CYS A 212 -3.43 4.31 2.62
C CYS A 212 -4.06 3.42 3.71
N VAL A 213 -3.61 3.51 4.97
CA VAL A 213 -4.11 2.74 6.11
C VAL A 213 -5.58 3.08 6.36
N GLY A 214 -6.48 2.12 6.12
CA GLY A 214 -7.94 2.33 6.13
C GLY A 214 -8.58 2.46 4.74
N CYS A 215 -7.78 2.44 3.67
CA CYS A 215 -8.26 2.21 2.30
C CYS A 215 -8.44 0.69 2.09
N PHE A 216 -9.33 0.28 1.20
CA PHE A 216 -9.54 -1.15 0.89
C PHE A 216 -8.26 -1.94 0.56
N VAL A 217 -7.19 -1.30 0.06
CA VAL A 217 -5.90 -1.97 -0.19
C VAL A 217 -5.34 -2.56 1.12
N SER A 218 -5.52 -1.89 2.25
CA SER A 218 -5.08 -2.39 3.56
C SER A 218 -5.92 -3.56 4.10
N TYR A 219 -7.02 -3.93 3.42
CA TYR A 219 -7.84 -5.10 3.78
C TYR A 219 -7.24 -6.41 3.25
N ASP A 220 -6.41 -6.36 2.20
CA ASP A 220 -5.76 -7.53 1.61
C ASP A 220 -4.23 -7.51 1.78
N GLU A 221 -3.69 -6.56 2.56
CA GLU A 221 -2.25 -6.36 2.73
C GLU A 221 -1.81 -6.64 4.17
N THR A 222 -0.71 -7.40 4.32
CA THR A 222 -0.04 -7.54 5.62
C THR A 222 0.84 -6.34 5.92
N ILE A 223 1.17 -6.11 7.20
CA ILE A 223 2.08 -5.02 7.57
C ILE A 223 3.42 -5.13 6.83
N TRP A 224 3.93 -6.35 6.63
CA TRP A 224 5.15 -6.58 5.85
C TRP A 224 5.02 -6.14 4.39
N GLN A 225 3.91 -6.50 3.74
CA GLN A 225 3.66 -6.12 2.35
C GLN A 225 3.52 -4.59 2.23
N GLY A 226 2.78 -3.96 3.15
CA GLY A 226 2.62 -2.50 3.20
C GLY A 226 3.95 -1.78 3.42
N ALA A 227 4.71 -2.19 4.43
CA ALA A 227 6.02 -1.63 4.70
C ALA A 227 6.97 -1.80 3.49
N GLN A 228 6.98 -2.97 2.85
CA GLN A 228 7.80 -3.22 1.66
C GLN A 228 7.41 -2.33 0.48
N SER A 229 6.10 -2.16 0.22
CA SER A 229 5.57 -1.29 -0.85
C SER A 229 5.99 0.18 -0.66
N HIS A 230 6.23 0.60 0.58
CA HIS A 230 6.65 1.94 0.96
C HIS A 230 8.17 2.06 1.24
N GLY A 231 8.94 0.97 1.11
CA GLY A 231 10.38 0.95 1.39
C GLY A 231 10.73 1.18 2.87
N LEU A 232 9.81 0.87 3.78
CA LEU A 232 9.95 1.02 5.22
C LEU A 232 10.51 -0.25 5.85
N ASP A 233 11.23 -0.10 6.96
CA ASP A 233 11.66 -1.24 7.77
C ASP A 233 10.49 -1.71 8.65
N VAL A 234 9.89 -2.82 8.24
CA VAL A 234 8.79 -3.48 8.96
C VAL A 234 9.14 -3.79 10.42
N PHE A 235 10.40 -4.10 10.73
CA PHE A 235 10.79 -4.52 12.08
C PHE A 235 10.93 -3.34 13.04
N GLU A 236 11.28 -2.15 12.54
CA GLU A 236 11.24 -0.92 13.34
C GLU A 236 9.78 -0.52 13.62
N ILE A 237 8.90 -0.60 12.60
CA ILE A 237 7.46 -0.35 12.76
C ILE A 237 6.84 -1.30 13.79
N ILE A 238 7.06 -2.61 13.66
CA ILE A 238 6.52 -3.62 14.59
C ILE A 238 7.06 -3.42 16.00
N GLY A 239 8.34 -3.02 16.14
CA GLY A 239 8.94 -2.63 17.42
C GLY A 239 8.10 -1.58 18.11
N GLU A 240 7.93 -0.41 17.50
CA GLU A 240 7.17 0.70 18.08
C GLU A 240 5.68 0.40 18.29
N MET A 241 5.04 -0.31 17.36
CA MET A 241 3.65 -0.74 17.55
C MET A 241 3.49 -1.61 18.80
N ASN A 242 4.40 -2.57 19.00
CA ASN A 242 4.36 -3.47 20.14
C ASN A 242 4.74 -2.77 21.44
N GLU A 243 5.57 -1.73 21.41
CA GLU A 243 5.80 -0.85 22.55
C GLU A 243 4.53 -0.11 22.98
N TYR A 244 3.84 0.51 22.02
CA TYR A 244 2.57 1.18 22.31
C TYR A 244 1.56 0.21 22.94
N ILE A 245 1.45 -1.01 22.39
CA ILE A 245 0.58 -2.05 22.95
C ILE A 245 1.06 -2.48 24.34
N ALA A 246 2.36 -2.64 24.55
CA ALA A 246 2.93 -2.98 25.86
C ALA A 246 2.57 -1.94 26.92
N ASP A 247 2.73 -0.66 26.60
CA ASP A 247 2.39 0.46 27.49
C ASP A 247 0.89 0.52 27.78
N LYS A 248 0.05 0.36 26.74
CA LYS A 248 -1.42 0.38 26.84
C LYS A 248 -1.96 -0.74 27.73
N TYR A 249 -1.35 -1.92 27.70
CA TYR A 249 -1.79 -3.10 28.46
C TYR A 249 -0.91 -3.41 29.68
N HIS A 250 0.02 -2.53 30.05
CA HIS A 250 0.93 -2.67 31.19
C HIS A 250 1.70 -4.00 31.21
N LYS A 251 2.18 -4.45 30.04
CA LYS A 251 3.00 -5.64 29.87
C LYS A 251 4.38 -5.28 29.33
N LYS A 252 5.36 -6.19 29.43
CA LYS A 252 6.68 -6.00 28.82
C LYS A 252 6.67 -6.50 27.37
N VAL A 253 7.38 -5.81 26.47
CA VAL A 253 7.61 -6.30 25.09
C VAL A 253 8.46 -7.57 25.14
N ILE A 254 9.57 -7.51 25.88
CA ILE A 254 10.46 -8.64 26.16
C ILE A 254 10.41 -8.98 27.65
N SER A 255 10.28 -10.26 27.96
CA SER A 255 10.31 -10.81 29.32
C SER A 255 11.33 -11.95 29.40
N GLU A 256 11.67 -12.40 30.60
CA GLU A 256 12.58 -13.55 30.78
C GLU A 256 12.09 -14.83 30.07
N ASP A 257 10.77 -14.95 29.88
CA ASP A 257 10.12 -16.08 29.22
C ASP A 257 10.07 -15.94 27.69
N THR A 258 10.49 -14.80 27.13
CA THR A 258 10.46 -14.57 25.68
C THR A 258 11.48 -15.47 24.97
N PRO A 259 11.06 -16.33 24.01
CA PRO A 259 11.95 -17.17 23.24
C PRO A 259 12.92 -16.38 22.35
N ILE A 260 14.15 -16.86 22.18
CA ILE A 260 15.12 -16.21 21.27
C ILE A 260 14.59 -16.21 19.82
N GLU A 261 13.86 -17.22 19.38
CA GLU A 261 13.22 -17.22 18.06
C GLU A 261 12.30 -16.02 17.85
N ASP A 262 11.46 -15.66 18.83
CA ASP A 262 10.57 -14.51 18.73
C ASP A 262 11.36 -13.20 18.71
N ILE A 263 12.43 -13.10 19.50
CA ILE A 263 13.30 -11.91 19.49
C ILE A 263 13.93 -11.72 18.11
N LEU A 264 14.48 -12.77 17.52
CA LEU A 264 15.19 -12.67 16.24
C LEU A 264 14.25 -12.49 15.04
N THR A 265 13.03 -13.02 15.13
CA THR A 265 12.05 -12.94 14.04
C THR A 265 11.21 -11.66 14.08
N LEU A 266 10.92 -11.12 15.27
CA LEU A 266 10.12 -9.91 15.41
C LEU A 266 10.98 -8.65 15.62
N TYR A 267 12.14 -8.80 16.27
CA TYR A 267 12.99 -7.69 16.66
C TYR A 267 14.48 -7.93 16.31
N PRO A 268 14.81 -8.19 15.03
CA PRO A 268 16.19 -8.46 14.60
C PRO A 268 17.18 -7.36 14.98
N GLN A 269 16.72 -6.11 15.15
CA GLN A 269 17.52 -4.99 15.64
C GLN A 269 18.09 -5.20 17.05
N LEU A 270 17.54 -6.12 17.85
CA LEU A 270 18.03 -6.45 19.19
C LEU A 270 19.21 -7.41 19.21
N LEU A 271 19.56 -8.02 18.06
CA LEU A 271 20.71 -8.93 17.98
C LEU A 271 22.01 -8.25 18.44
N ALA A 272 22.22 -6.98 18.08
CA ALA A 272 23.39 -6.21 18.49
C ALA A 272 23.44 -6.00 20.02
N VAL A 273 22.27 -5.85 20.66
CA VAL A 273 22.17 -5.74 22.12
C VAL A 273 22.57 -7.06 22.76
N LEU A 274 22.02 -8.19 22.33
CA LEU A 274 22.36 -9.52 22.87
C LEU A 274 23.87 -9.81 22.74
N GLN A 275 24.48 -9.47 21.60
CA GLN A 275 25.91 -9.62 21.36
C GLN A 275 26.77 -8.73 22.29
N SER A 276 26.29 -7.53 22.65
CA SER A 276 27.02 -6.63 23.57
C SER A 276 27.16 -7.20 24.99
N PHE A 277 26.26 -8.09 25.39
CA PHE A 277 26.32 -8.84 26.66
C PHE A 277 27.06 -10.18 26.54
N ALA A 278 27.71 -10.43 25.39
CA ALA A 278 28.40 -11.69 25.08
C ALA A 278 27.51 -12.94 25.23
N LEU A 279 26.21 -12.80 24.90
CA LEU A 279 25.28 -13.92 24.89
C LEU A 279 25.44 -14.71 23.58
N ASP A 280 25.94 -15.94 23.69
CA ASP A 280 26.04 -16.86 22.56
C ASP A 280 24.65 -17.35 22.14
N MET A 281 24.44 -17.49 20.82
CA MET A 281 23.19 -18.00 20.30
C MET A 281 22.95 -19.45 20.74
N PRO A 282 21.77 -19.78 21.29
CA PRO A 282 21.48 -21.12 21.76
C PRO A 282 21.34 -22.09 20.58
N SER A 283 21.63 -23.38 20.82
CA SER A 283 21.39 -24.44 19.84
C SER A 283 19.89 -24.73 19.64
N ASP A 284 19.07 -24.43 20.65
CA ASP A 284 17.61 -24.52 20.59
C ASP A 284 17.03 -23.10 20.66
N MET A 285 16.43 -22.64 19.56
CA MET A 285 15.90 -21.28 19.44
C MET A 285 14.65 -21.04 20.30
N LYS A 286 14.06 -22.10 20.88
CA LYS A 286 13.00 -21.99 21.90
C LYS A 286 13.52 -21.65 23.29
N THR A 287 14.84 -21.68 23.50
CA THR A 287 15.46 -21.21 24.74
C THR A 287 14.99 -19.77 25.00
N THR A 288 14.60 -19.46 26.23
CA THR A 288 14.17 -18.11 26.58
C THR A 288 15.36 -17.20 26.86
N ILE A 289 15.16 -15.88 26.81
CA ILE A 289 16.21 -14.92 27.15
C ILE A 289 16.67 -15.08 28.61
N GLY A 290 15.78 -15.40 29.55
CA GLY A 290 16.12 -15.66 30.95
C GLY A 290 17.01 -16.89 31.11
N GLU A 291 16.68 -17.99 30.44
CA GLU A 291 17.52 -19.19 30.44
C GLU A 291 18.89 -18.94 29.79
N MET A 292 18.93 -18.17 28.71
CA MET A 292 20.17 -17.79 28.02
C MET A 292 21.06 -16.92 28.93
N CYS A 293 20.48 -15.90 29.59
CA CYS A 293 21.20 -15.04 30.53
C CYS A 293 21.72 -15.84 31.75
N SER A 294 20.89 -16.74 32.30
CA SER A 294 21.29 -17.61 33.42
C SER A 294 22.47 -18.50 33.07
N LYS A 295 22.50 -19.10 31.87
CA LYS A 295 23.61 -19.93 31.38
C LYS A 295 24.90 -19.11 31.19
N ALA A 296 24.78 -17.86 30.75
CA ALA A 296 25.91 -16.96 30.55
C ALA A 296 26.39 -16.25 31.85
N GLY A 297 25.63 -16.36 32.95
CA GLY A 297 25.91 -15.64 34.20
C GLY A 297 25.67 -14.13 34.09
N VAL A 298 24.80 -13.70 33.18
CA VAL A 298 24.40 -12.30 32.95
C VAL A 298 23.06 -12.04 33.63
N ASN A 299 22.86 -10.83 34.16
CA ASN A 299 21.58 -10.42 34.73
C ASN A 299 20.55 -10.15 33.62
N ALA A 300 19.46 -10.91 33.60
CA ALA A 300 18.44 -10.80 32.57
C ALA A 300 17.73 -9.43 32.57
N ASP A 301 17.52 -8.83 33.74
CA ASP A 301 16.88 -7.50 33.85
C ASP A 301 17.69 -6.41 33.14
N ASP A 302 19.03 -6.46 33.22
CA ASP A 302 19.91 -5.49 32.58
C ASP A 302 19.87 -5.63 31.04
N VAL A 303 19.79 -6.87 30.54
CA VAL A 303 19.67 -7.17 29.10
C VAL A 303 18.31 -6.69 28.59
N ILE A 304 17.23 -7.04 29.30
CA ILE A 304 15.86 -6.65 28.93
C ILE A 304 15.73 -5.12 28.93
N ALA A 305 16.26 -4.42 29.94
CA ALA A 305 16.24 -2.97 29.97
C ALA A 305 16.99 -2.36 28.77
N LYS A 306 18.10 -2.97 28.34
CA LYS A 306 18.84 -2.51 27.16
C LYS A 306 18.10 -2.81 25.84
N CYS A 307 17.36 -3.89 25.78
CA CYS A 307 16.46 -4.18 24.66
C CYS A 307 15.34 -3.15 24.58
N ASP A 308 14.69 -2.84 25.72
CA ASP A 308 13.67 -1.79 25.80
C ASP A 308 14.22 -0.42 25.39
N ASP A 309 15.43 -0.04 25.83
CA ASP A 309 16.10 1.19 25.38
C ASP A 309 16.26 1.24 23.84
N ARG A 310 16.65 0.10 23.22
CA ARG A 310 16.92 0.04 21.78
C ARG A 310 15.64 0.10 20.96
N LEU A 311 14.57 -0.54 21.42
CA LEU A 311 13.26 -0.47 20.76
C LEU A 311 12.70 0.96 20.84
N ARG A 312 12.84 1.64 21.99
CA ARG A 312 12.28 3.01 22.20
C ARG A 312 13.06 4.13 21.52
N GLY A 313 14.02 3.79 20.67
CA GLY A 313 14.92 4.75 20.03
C GLY A 313 15.83 5.52 21.00
N ALA A 314 16.02 5.03 22.24
CA ALA A 314 16.82 5.70 23.26
C ALA A 314 18.35 5.54 23.08
N ALA A 315 18.80 5.03 21.93
CA ALA A 315 20.21 4.79 21.64
C ALA A 315 20.60 5.33 20.26
N GLU A 316 20.80 6.65 20.18
CA GLU A 316 21.95 7.33 19.56
C GLU A 316 21.80 8.86 19.72
N MET A 317 22.22 9.39 20.88
CA MET A 317 22.72 10.76 21.04
C MET A 317 24.24 10.73 21.12
#